data_AF-A0A966JYD0-F1
#
_entry.id   AF-A0A966JYD0-F1
#
_cell.length_a   1.000
_cell.length_b   1.000
_cell.length_c   1.000
_cell.angle_alpha   90.00
_cell.angle_beta   90.00
_cell.angle_gamma   90.00
#
_symmetry.space_group_name_H-M   'P 1'
#
loop_
_entity.id
_entity.type
_entity.pdbx_description
1 polymer ?
#
loop_
_entity_poly.entity_id
_entity_poly.type
_entity_poly.pdbx_seq_one_letter_code
_entity_poly.pdbx_strand_id
1 'polypeptide(L)'
;MRYQSTRGASPEQTFQGILLGGLAPDGGLYLPTHYPQVTSAQLNSWRGLSYPDLAFEIIRLYCDDIPADDLKALLRKTYTAQVYCNGRPSDLASDITPVHWLGKEHGTQL
;
A
#
# COMPACT_ATOMS: atom_id res chain seq x y z
N MET A 1 0.15 3.14 -15.24
CA MET A 1 0.12 4.21 -14.24
C MET A 1 1.25 5.19 -14.55
N ARG A 2 1.04 6.49 -14.33
CA ARG A 2 2.06 7.54 -14.54
C ARG A 2 2.12 8.44 -13.31
N TYR A 3 3.28 9.05 -13.08
CA TYR A 3 3.55 9.94 -11.95
C TYR A 3 4.05 11.29 -12.41
N GLN A 4 3.50 12.36 -11.84
CA GLN A 4 3.86 13.75 -12.11
C GLN A 4 4.48 14.40 -10.88
N SER A 5 5.35 15.41 -11.09
CA SER A 5 5.84 16.24 -10.00
C SER A 5 4.73 17.17 -9.47
N THR A 6 4.68 17.38 -8.16
CA THR A 6 3.83 18.41 -7.53
C THR A 6 4.14 19.83 -7.99
N ARG A 7 5.30 20.07 -8.62
CA ARG A 7 5.68 21.38 -9.19
C ARG A 7 5.44 21.47 -10.70
N GLY A 8 5.03 20.38 -11.35
CA GLY A 8 4.61 20.36 -12.75
C GLY A 8 5.70 20.62 -13.80
N ALA A 9 6.97 20.74 -13.40
CA ALA A 9 8.07 21.11 -14.29
C ALA A 9 8.99 19.92 -14.67
N SER A 10 8.54 18.69 -14.39
CA SER A 10 9.28 17.46 -14.71
C SER A 10 8.42 16.53 -15.57
N PRO A 11 9.02 15.78 -16.52
CA PRO A 11 8.31 14.77 -17.29
C PRO A 11 7.65 13.72 -16.40
N GLU A 12 6.51 13.20 -16.84
CA GLU A 12 5.87 12.08 -16.15
C GLU A 12 6.75 10.83 -16.18
N GLN A 13 6.72 10.04 -15.12
CA GLN A 13 7.52 8.82 -14.96
C GLN A 13 6.67 7.59 -14.62
N THR A 14 7.24 6.39 -14.76
CA THR A 14 6.63 5.16 -14.22
C THR A 14 6.95 5.00 -12.73
N PHE A 15 6.33 4.02 -12.05
CA PHE A 15 6.62 3.74 -10.65
C PHE A 15 8.09 3.35 -10.44
N GLN A 16 8.63 2.43 -11.23
CA GLN A 16 10.04 2.05 -11.18
C GLN A 16 10.97 3.25 -11.48
N GLY A 17 10.57 4.15 -12.38
CA GLY A 17 11.32 5.35 -12.72
C GLY A 17 11.45 6.34 -11.55
N ILE A 18 10.49 6.36 -10.63
CA ILE A 18 10.51 7.24 -9.45
C ILE A 18 11.00 6.56 -8.17
N LEU A 19 11.00 5.21 -8.14
CA LEU A 19 11.27 4.43 -6.92
C LEU A 19 12.61 4.77 -6.26
N LEU A 20 13.66 5.00 -7.07
CA LEU A 20 14.99 5.37 -6.60
C LEU A 20 15.29 6.87 -6.75
N GLY A 21 14.43 7.62 -7.44
CA GLY A 21 14.65 9.04 -7.75
C GLY A 21 14.49 9.94 -6.53
N GLY A 22 13.69 9.53 -5.53
CA GLY A 22 13.39 10.36 -4.37
C GLY A 22 12.60 11.60 -4.76
N LEU A 23 13.30 12.74 -4.90
CA LEU A 23 12.70 14.00 -5.36
C LEU A 23 12.67 14.07 -6.90
N ALA A 24 11.63 14.71 -7.44
CA ALA A 24 11.62 15.08 -8.85
C ALA A 24 12.74 16.09 -9.15
N PRO A 25 13.24 16.18 -10.41
CA PRO A 25 14.31 17.12 -10.79
C PRO A 25 14.01 18.59 -10.45
N ASP A 26 12.74 18.98 -10.43
CA ASP A 26 12.28 20.32 -10.03
C ASP A 26 12.17 20.53 -8.51
N GLY A 27 12.58 19.55 -7.71
CA GLY A 27 12.49 19.55 -6.25
C GLY A 27 11.08 19.28 -5.70
N GLY A 28 10.14 18.86 -6.54
CA GLY A 28 8.81 18.41 -6.14
C GLY A 28 8.78 16.95 -5.69
N LEU A 29 7.61 16.49 -5.27
CA LEU A 29 7.31 15.09 -4.96
C LEU A 29 6.54 14.46 -6.11
N TYR A 30 6.70 13.15 -6.31
CA TYR A 30 5.91 12.42 -7.30
C TYR A 30 4.54 12.02 -6.74
N LEU A 31 3.47 12.31 -7.49
CA LEU A 31 2.11 11.84 -7.26
C LEU A 31 1.58 11.14 -8.51
N PRO A 32 0.70 10.13 -8.36
CA PRO A 32 0.08 9.50 -9.52
C PRO A 32 -0.79 10.53 -10.25
N THR A 33 -0.87 10.45 -11.58
CA THR A 33 -1.68 11.37 -12.39
C THR A 33 -3.19 11.23 -12.12
N HIS A 34 -3.60 10.11 -11.52
CA HIS A 34 -4.96 9.85 -11.05
C HIS A 34 -4.92 8.84 -9.89
N TYR A 35 -5.91 8.90 -9.00
CA TYR A 35 -6.08 7.92 -7.94
C TYR A 35 -6.93 6.74 -8.44
N PRO A 36 -6.41 5.50 -8.43
CA PRO A 36 -7.19 4.31 -8.74
C PRO A 36 -8.43 4.22 -7.88
N GLN A 37 -9.57 3.88 -8.49
CA GLN A 37 -10.84 3.74 -7.78
C GLN A 37 -11.08 2.27 -7.44
N VAL A 38 -11.44 2.00 -6.19
CA VAL A 38 -11.81 0.68 -5.69
C VAL A 38 -13.31 0.63 -5.51
N THR A 39 -13.98 -0.25 -6.25
CA THR A 39 -15.44 -0.42 -6.16
C THR A 39 -15.82 -1.11 -4.85
N SER A 40 -17.07 -0.94 -4.41
CA SER A 40 -17.59 -1.67 -3.26
C SER A 40 -17.51 -3.20 -3.42
N ALA A 41 -17.64 -3.71 -4.65
CA ALA A 41 -17.50 -5.13 -4.95
C ALA A 41 -16.07 -5.64 -4.73
N GLN A 42 -15.06 -4.91 -5.23
CA GLN A 42 -13.65 -5.22 -4.96
C GLN A 42 -13.33 -5.10 -3.47
N LEU A 43 -13.78 -4.03 -2.83
CA LEU A 43 -13.55 -3.84 -1.40
C LEU A 43 -14.15 -4.98 -0.56
N ASN A 44 -15.32 -5.48 -0.95
CA ASN A 44 -15.94 -6.65 -0.31
C ASN A 44 -15.16 -7.94 -0.56
N SER A 45 -14.63 -8.16 -1.76
CA SER A 45 -13.80 -9.35 -2.03
C SER A 45 -12.47 -9.34 -1.29
N TRP A 46 -11.97 -8.15 -0.94
CA TRP A 46 -10.70 -7.98 -0.22
C TRP A 46 -10.77 -8.26 1.28
N ARG A 47 -11.97 -8.29 1.89
CA ARG A 47 -12.14 -8.47 3.35
C ARG A 47 -11.52 -9.74 3.92
N GLY A 48 -11.43 -10.80 3.10
CA GLY A 48 -10.89 -12.09 3.51
C GLY A 48 -9.41 -12.30 3.15
N LEU A 49 -8.75 -11.31 2.57
CA LEU A 49 -7.36 -11.45 2.15
C LEU A 49 -6.40 -11.38 3.34
N SER A 50 -5.31 -12.14 3.24
CA SER A 50 -4.16 -11.94 4.13
C SER A 50 -3.54 -10.57 3.89
N TYR A 51 -2.81 -10.02 4.87
CA TYR A 51 -2.14 -8.72 4.72
C TYR A 51 -1.26 -8.63 3.45
N PRO A 52 -0.36 -9.59 3.13
CA PRO A 52 0.44 -9.51 1.91
C PRO A 52 -0.40 -9.60 0.62
N ASP A 53 -1.49 -10.36 0.60
CA ASP A 53 -2.36 -10.43 -0.58
C ASP A 53 -3.19 -9.14 -0.73
N LEU A 54 -3.65 -8.53 0.36
CA LEU A 54 -4.30 -7.21 0.33
C LEU A 54 -3.32 -6.12 -0.12
N ALA A 55 -2.10 -6.12 0.40
CA ALA A 55 -1.05 -5.20 -0.03
C ALA A 55 -0.77 -5.35 -1.53
N PHE A 56 -0.79 -6.57 -2.06
CA PHE A 56 -0.65 -6.82 -3.49
C PHE A 56 -1.79 -6.19 -4.30
N GLU A 57 -3.04 -6.41 -3.87
CA GLU A 57 -4.22 -5.84 -4.53
C GLU A 57 -4.20 -4.31 -4.55
N ILE A 58 -3.69 -3.66 -3.50
CA ILE A 58 -3.57 -2.20 -3.43
C ILE A 58 -2.39 -1.70 -4.26
N ILE A 59 -1.19 -2.25 -4.07
CA ILE A 59 0.04 -1.74 -4.68
C ILE A 59 0.02 -1.94 -6.20
N ARG A 60 -0.55 -3.04 -6.71
CA ARG A 60 -0.66 -3.28 -8.15
C ARG A 60 -1.52 -2.24 -8.90
N LEU A 61 -2.34 -1.46 -8.19
CA LEU A 61 -3.08 -0.34 -8.78
C LEU A 61 -2.18 0.88 -9.07
N TYR A 62 -1.05 0.97 -8.37
CA TYR A 62 -0.09 2.06 -8.45
C TYR A 62 1.18 1.67 -9.22
N CYS A 63 1.52 0.38 -9.22
CA CYS A 63 2.69 -0.17 -9.88
C CYS A 63 2.25 -1.21 -10.92
N ASP A 64 2.22 -0.80 -12.18
CA ASP A 64 1.89 -1.66 -13.33
C ASP A 64 3.11 -1.99 -14.21
N ASP A 65 4.30 -1.64 -13.74
CA ASP A 65 5.60 -1.86 -14.40
C ASP A 65 6.48 -2.92 -13.69
N ILE A 66 5.98 -3.54 -12.61
CA ILE A 66 6.60 -4.73 -12.00
C ILE A 66 5.73 -5.96 -12.33
N PRO A 67 6.32 -7.09 -12.77
CA PRO A 67 5.56 -8.33 -13.00
C PRO A 67 4.78 -8.75 -11.75
N ALA A 68 3.53 -9.19 -11.92
CA ALA A 68 2.64 -9.48 -10.81
C ALA A 68 3.18 -10.54 -9.85
N ASP A 69 3.85 -11.57 -10.37
CA ASP A 69 4.43 -12.64 -9.55
C ASP A 69 5.63 -12.15 -8.73
N ASP A 70 6.46 -11.28 -9.31
CA ASP A 70 7.57 -10.63 -8.61
C ASP A 70 7.06 -9.74 -7.48
N LEU A 71 6.02 -8.93 -7.76
CA LEU A 71 5.39 -8.09 -6.75
C LEU A 71 4.80 -8.92 -5.62
N LYS A 72 4.07 -10.00 -5.93
CA LYS A 72 3.56 -10.93 -4.90
C LYS A 72 4.68 -11.53 -4.06
N ALA A 73 5.77 -11.96 -4.69
CA ALA A 73 6.92 -12.54 -4.00
C ALA A 73 7.58 -11.54 -3.04
N LEU A 74 7.78 -10.29 -3.48
CA LEU A 74 8.30 -9.21 -2.64
C LEU A 74 7.41 -8.97 -1.43
N LEU A 75 6.10 -8.84 -1.62
CA LEU A 75 5.17 -8.52 -0.53
C LEU A 75 5.03 -9.66 0.48
N ARG A 76 5.03 -10.92 0.02
CA ARG A 76 5.03 -12.09 0.91
C ARG A 76 6.32 -12.22 1.71
N LYS A 77 7.45 -11.81 1.15
CA LYS A 77 8.73 -11.75 1.87
C LYS A 77 8.76 -10.60 2.89
N THR A 78 8.14 -9.47 2.56
CA THR A 78 8.10 -8.27 3.41
C THR A 78 7.17 -8.46 4.61
N TYR A 79 5.91 -8.85 4.39
CA TYR A 79 4.88 -8.89 5.42
C TYR A 79 4.76 -10.28 6.06
N THR A 80 5.67 -10.57 6.99
CA THR A 80 5.66 -11.82 7.77
C THR A 80 5.60 -11.54 9.26
N ALA A 81 5.03 -12.48 10.03
CA ALA A 81 5.00 -12.39 11.50
C ALA A 81 6.40 -12.27 12.12
N GLN A 82 7.42 -12.85 11.48
CA GLN A 82 8.81 -12.77 11.94
C GLN A 82 9.38 -11.35 11.79
N VAL A 83 9.05 -10.66 10.70
CA VAL A 83 9.48 -9.27 10.47
C VAL A 83 8.66 -8.29 11.33
N TYR A 84 7.36 -8.54 11.46
CA TYR A 84 6.41 -7.69 12.20
C TYR A 84 6.13 -8.22 13.62
N CYS A 85 7.16 -8.73 14.30
CA CYS A 85 7.01 -9.34 15.62
C CYS A 85 6.98 -8.35 16.80
N ASN A 86 7.26 -7.07 16.57
CA ASN A 86 7.37 -6.05 17.62
C ASN A 86 6.03 -5.35 17.91
N GLY A 87 5.01 -6.13 18.30
CA GLY A 87 3.66 -5.66 18.67
C GLY A 87 3.43 -5.54 20.17
N ARG A 88 2.18 -5.25 20.57
CA ARG A 88 1.78 -5.31 21.98
C ARG A 88 1.69 -6.77 22.42
N PRO A 89 1.82 -7.09 23.72
CA PRO A 89 1.72 -8.47 24.20
C PRO A 89 0.40 -9.18 23.86
N SER A 90 -0.68 -8.43 23.63
CA SER A 90 -2.00 -8.94 23.23
C SER A 90 -2.11 -9.30 21.76
N ASP A 91 -1.14 -8.91 20.94
CA ASP A 91 -1.28 -8.89 19.50
C ASP A 91 -0.75 -10.18 18.88
N LEU A 92 -1.42 -10.66 17.83
CA LEU A 92 -0.87 -11.71 17.00
C LEU A 92 -0.01 -11.06 15.92
N ALA A 93 1.30 -11.35 15.92
CA ALA A 93 2.22 -10.81 14.91
C ALA A 93 1.82 -11.19 13.47
N SER A 94 1.05 -12.27 13.29
CA SER A 94 0.47 -12.66 12.00
C SER A 94 -0.53 -11.66 11.44
N ASP A 95 -1.11 -10.81 12.28
CA ASP A 95 -2.10 -9.81 11.85
C ASP A 95 -1.42 -8.63 11.14
N ILE A 96 -0.10 -8.45 11.33
CA ILE A 96 0.77 -7.39 10.79
C ILE A 96 0.37 -5.96 11.23
N THR A 97 -0.91 -5.62 11.14
CA THR A 97 -1.53 -4.38 11.63
C THR A 97 -2.85 -4.71 12.35
N PRO A 98 -2.81 -5.25 13.58
CA PRO A 98 -4.01 -5.54 14.34
C PRO A 98 -4.82 -4.26 14.61
N VAL A 99 -6.16 -4.36 14.52
CA VAL A 99 -7.06 -3.24 14.79
C VAL A 99 -7.24 -3.09 16.30
N HIS A 100 -6.91 -1.89 16.81
CA HIS A 100 -7.13 -1.52 18.20
C HIS A 100 -8.22 -0.47 18.31
N TRP A 101 -9.31 -0.85 18.95
CA TRP A 101 -10.35 0.08 19.33
C TRP A 101 -9.94 0.83 20.61
N LEU A 102 -10.10 2.15 20.60
CA LEU A 102 -9.87 3.05 21.74
C LEU A 102 -10.98 2.95 22.79
N GLY A 103 -12.16 2.44 22.42
CA GLY A 103 -13.27 2.24 23.34
C GLY A 103 -14.59 1.96 22.65
N LYS A 104 -15.69 2.34 23.32
CA LYS A 104 -17.03 2.37 22.72
C LYS A 104 -17.71 3.69 23.05
N GLU A 105 -18.34 4.30 22.07
CA GLU A 105 -19.15 5.51 22.23
C GLU A 105 -20.47 5.34 21.50
N HIS A 106 -21.59 5.60 22.19
CA HIS A 106 -22.96 5.41 21.68
C HIS A 106 -23.21 4.03 21.02
N GLY A 107 -22.59 2.96 21.55
CA GLY A 107 -22.73 1.60 21.03
C GLY A 107 -21.85 1.27 19.81
N THR A 108 -21.10 2.23 19.30
CA THR A 108 -20.13 2.04 18.20
C THR A 108 -18.73 1.84 18.78
N GLN A 109 -17.94 0.94 18.20
CA GLN A 109 -16.53 0.81 18.56
C GLN A 109 -15.77 2.05 18.06
N LEU A 110 -15.00 2.67 18.95
CA LEU A 110 -14.15 3.83 18.67
C LEU A 110 -12.74 3.39 18.32
#